data_AF-A0A949YAC8-F1
#
_entry.id   AF-A0A949YAC8-F1
#
_cell.length_a   1.000
_cell.length_b   1.000
_cell.length_c   1.000
_cell.angle_alpha   90.00
_cell.angle_beta   90.00
_cell.angle_gamma   90.00
#
_symmetry.space_group_name_H-M   'P 1'
#
loop_
_entity.id
_entity.type
_entity.pdbx_description
1 polymer ?
#
loop_
_entity_poly.entity_id
_entity_poly.type
_entity_poly.pdbx_seq_one_letter_code
_entity_poly.pdbx_strand_id
1 'polypeptide(L)'
;MVKSVRLSPIGYWLFTLTLLLPSAPFALADDQVAVTVQRPWMRAVPNVMDSTAVYMVLVNSGSAPAQLVGASTAIADSVAPMITTKEGEGLKQVVGMKGVDALEIPAHGTLVLEPNGNHLMVMGLKEHPKEGAQVDFTIKLEPGDHEIHLKIPVQKKPVK
;
A
#
# COMPACT_ATOMS: atom_id res chain seq x y z
N MET A 1 43.69 21.93 -88.81
CA MET A 1 44.17 21.62 -87.44
C MET A 1 43.04 20.91 -86.71
N VAL A 2 43.10 19.58 -86.69
CA VAL A 2 42.04 18.69 -86.19
C VAL A 2 42.18 18.61 -84.67
N LYS A 3 41.12 18.95 -83.92
CA LYS A 3 41.08 18.74 -82.47
C LYS A 3 40.33 17.46 -82.14
N SER A 4 41.03 16.63 -81.40
CA SER A 4 40.72 15.29 -80.93
C SER A 4 39.78 15.26 -79.71
N VAL A 5 38.86 14.29 -79.72
CA VAL A 5 38.60 13.26 -78.69
C VAL A 5 38.16 13.72 -77.27
N ARG A 6 37.00 13.22 -76.79
CA ARG A 6 36.91 12.18 -75.72
C ARG A 6 35.46 11.80 -75.39
N LEU A 7 35.18 10.49 -75.45
CA LEU A 7 34.09 9.80 -74.76
C LEU A 7 34.40 9.71 -73.25
N SER A 8 33.37 9.75 -72.40
CA SER A 8 33.04 8.74 -71.36
C SER A 8 31.79 9.17 -70.57
N PRO A 9 30.78 8.30 -70.37
CA PRO A 9 29.61 8.57 -69.54
C PRO A 9 29.64 7.79 -68.21
N ILE A 10 28.73 8.19 -67.30
CA ILE A 10 28.22 7.43 -66.14
C ILE A 10 29.09 7.47 -64.87
N GLY A 11 28.78 8.46 -64.02
CA GLY A 11 29.06 8.38 -62.58
C GLY A 11 27.92 7.63 -61.89
N TYR A 12 28.22 6.47 -61.30
CA TYR A 12 27.31 5.77 -60.40
C TYR A 12 27.32 6.44 -59.04
N TRP A 13 26.21 7.09 -58.67
CA TRP A 13 25.96 7.53 -57.31
C TRP A 13 25.58 6.31 -56.45
N LEU A 14 26.50 5.84 -55.61
CA LEU A 14 26.17 4.88 -54.55
C LEU A 14 25.29 5.58 -53.51
N PHE A 15 24.02 5.20 -53.44
CA PHE A 15 23.13 5.52 -52.32
C PHE A 15 23.48 4.62 -51.14
N THR A 16 24.11 5.17 -50.11
CA THR A 16 24.29 4.52 -48.80
C THR A 16 22.94 4.47 -48.06
N LEU A 17 22.38 3.26 -47.91
CA LEU A 17 21.16 3.02 -47.15
C LEU A 17 21.49 2.94 -45.65
N THR A 18 21.34 4.06 -44.94
CA THR A 18 21.47 4.11 -43.48
C THR A 18 20.26 3.44 -42.84
N LEU A 19 20.45 2.25 -42.26
CA LEU A 19 19.42 1.50 -41.56
C LEU A 19 19.11 2.20 -40.21
N LEU A 20 18.05 3.00 -40.19
CA LEU A 20 17.56 3.66 -38.98
C LEU A 20 16.84 2.63 -38.11
N LEU A 21 17.52 2.06 -37.11
CA LEU A 21 16.86 1.22 -36.10
C LEU A 21 15.90 2.09 -35.27
N PRO A 22 14.61 1.75 -35.18
CA PRO A 22 13.70 2.44 -34.28
C PRO A 22 14.04 2.06 -32.83
N SER A 23 14.56 3.02 -32.08
CA SER A 23 14.70 2.93 -30.63
C SER A 23 13.30 2.87 -30.02
N ALA A 24 12.83 1.67 -29.65
CA ALA A 24 11.60 1.54 -28.89
C ALA A 24 11.83 2.16 -27.50
N PRO A 25 10.96 3.06 -27.01
CA PRO A 25 11.05 3.56 -25.66
C PRO A 25 10.80 2.39 -24.69
N PHE A 26 11.78 2.11 -23.84
CA PHE A 26 11.60 1.25 -22.68
C PHE A 26 10.60 1.96 -21.77
N ALA A 27 9.36 1.49 -21.72
CA ALA A 27 8.40 1.94 -20.72
C ALA A 27 8.95 1.52 -19.35
N LEU A 28 9.38 2.50 -18.54
CA LEU A 28 9.65 2.26 -17.13
C LEU A 28 8.32 1.77 -16.53
N ALA A 29 8.34 0.57 -15.93
CA ALA A 29 7.23 0.13 -15.10
C ALA A 29 7.06 1.19 -14.01
N ASP A 30 5.95 1.91 -14.04
CA ASP A 30 5.59 2.84 -12.99
C ASP A 30 5.22 1.96 -11.79
N ASP A 31 6.07 1.97 -10.76
CA ASP A 31 5.85 1.25 -9.51
C ASP A 31 4.70 1.92 -8.76
N GLN A 32 3.47 1.58 -9.17
CA GLN A 32 2.28 2.20 -8.63
C GLN A 32 1.83 1.46 -7.37
N VAL A 33 1.68 2.22 -6.29
CA VAL A 33 1.01 1.78 -5.07
C VAL A 33 -0.47 2.14 -5.16
N ALA A 34 -1.35 1.14 -5.16
CA ALA A 34 -2.79 1.33 -5.27
C ALA A 34 -3.54 0.53 -4.21
N VAL A 35 -3.56 1.06 -2.98
CA VAL A 35 -4.19 0.41 -1.82
C VAL A 35 -5.61 0.88 -1.62
N THR A 36 -6.53 -0.07 -1.46
CA THR A 36 -7.94 0.18 -1.10
C THR A 36 -8.25 -0.43 0.26
N VAL A 37 -9.04 0.27 1.06
CA VAL A 37 -9.50 -0.20 2.37
C VAL A 37 -10.88 -0.83 2.23
N GLN A 38 -11.06 -2.03 2.76
CA GLN A 38 -12.33 -2.75 2.78
C GLN A 38 -12.74 -3.08 4.21
N ARG A 39 -14.05 -3.01 4.44
CA ARG A 39 -14.71 -3.39 5.71
C ARG A 39 -13.99 -2.85 6.97
N PRO A 40 -13.64 -1.55 7.02
CA PRO A 40 -13.02 -0.99 8.21
C PRO A 40 -14.03 -0.94 9.34
N TRP A 41 -13.60 -1.25 10.57
CA TRP A 41 -14.38 -1.04 11.77
C TRP A 41 -13.50 -0.88 13.01
N MET A 42 -13.98 -0.10 13.97
CA MET A 42 -13.36 0.08 15.28
C MET A 42 -14.14 -0.69 16.32
N ARG A 43 -13.43 -1.34 17.24
CA ARG A 43 -14.06 -2.02 18.37
C ARG A 43 -14.61 -1.01 19.37
N ALA A 44 -15.89 -1.15 19.71
CA ALA A 44 -16.49 -0.42 20.82
C ALA A 44 -15.90 -0.90 22.15
N VAL A 45 -15.42 0.02 22.98
CA VAL A 45 -14.88 -0.26 24.32
C VAL A 45 -15.63 0.53 25.38
N PRO A 46 -15.75 0.01 26.62
CA PRO A 46 -16.29 0.78 27.74
C PRO A 46 -15.42 2.01 28.06
N ASN A 47 -16.00 3.04 28.67
CA ASN A 47 -15.31 4.29 29.02
C ASN A 47 -14.17 4.15 30.03
N VAL A 48 -13.99 2.96 30.64
CA VAL A 48 -12.88 2.66 31.55
C VAL A 48 -11.61 2.21 30.81
N MET A 49 -11.71 1.98 29.50
CA MET A 49 -10.60 1.52 28.67
C MET A 49 -9.98 2.70 27.91
N ASP A 50 -8.67 2.86 28.02
CA ASP A 50 -7.94 3.94 27.32
C ASP A 50 -7.42 3.51 25.94
N SER A 51 -7.76 2.30 25.50
CA SER A 51 -7.31 1.74 24.23
C SER A 51 -8.37 0.90 23.55
N THR A 52 -8.31 0.86 22.22
CA THR A 52 -9.17 0.02 21.38
C THR A 52 -8.40 -0.50 20.18
N ALA A 53 -9.01 -1.41 19.42
CA ALA A 53 -8.46 -1.98 18.21
C ALA A 53 -9.30 -1.59 16.99
N VAL A 54 -8.62 -1.37 15.87
CA VAL A 54 -9.21 -1.15 14.55
C VAL A 54 -8.82 -2.28 13.61
N TYR A 55 -9.80 -2.74 12.85
CA TYR A 55 -9.73 -3.86 11.95
C TYR A 55 -10.20 -3.44 10.56
N MET A 56 -9.61 -4.01 9.52
CA MET A 56 -9.89 -3.69 8.13
C MET A 56 -9.16 -4.68 7.21
N VAL A 57 -9.47 -4.66 5.92
CA VAL A 57 -8.73 -5.39 4.91
C VAL A 57 -8.13 -4.39 3.94
N LEU A 58 -6.81 -4.40 3.78
CA LEU A 58 -6.08 -3.56 2.84
C LEU A 58 -5.74 -4.39 1.61
N VAL A 59 -6.25 -3.97 0.45
CA VAL A 59 -6.01 -4.63 -0.83
C VAL A 59 -5.12 -3.75 -1.67
N ASN A 60 -3.92 -4.21 -1.99
CA ASN A 60 -3.02 -3.53 -2.89
C ASN A 60 -3.23 -4.08 -4.30
N SER A 61 -3.82 -3.27 -5.17
CA SER A 61 -3.98 -3.56 -6.59
C SER A 61 -2.80 -3.11 -7.45
N GLY A 62 -1.85 -2.39 -6.83
CA GLY A 62 -0.66 -1.87 -7.46
C GLY A 62 0.42 -2.92 -7.73
N SER A 63 1.36 -2.57 -8.60
CA SER A 63 2.50 -3.38 -9.00
C SER A 63 3.67 -3.33 -8.02
N ALA A 64 3.67 -2.37 -7.09
CA ALA A 64 4.69 -2.22 -6.04
C ALA A 64 4.14 -2.60 -4.65
N PRO A 65 4.97 -3.16 -3.75
CA PRO A 65 4.57 -3.40 -2.37
C PRO A 65 4.35 -2.08 -1.62
N ALA A 66 3.42 -2.10 -0.67
CA ALA A 66 3.17 -0.98 0.23
C ALA A 66 3.38 -1.42 1.69
N GLN A 67 3.56 -0.47 2.59
CA GLN A 67 3.73 -0.70 4.02
C GLN A 67 2.74 0.15 4.80
N LEU A 68 1.96 -0.48 5.67
CA LEU A 68 1.14 0.20 6.66
C LEU A 68 2.00 0.58 7.85
N VAL A 69 2.43 1.84 7.90
CA VAL A 69 3.27 2.38 8.99
C VAL A 69 2.46 2.86 10.19
N GLY A 70 1.16 3.09 10.00
CA GLY A 70 0.26 3.45 11.09
C GLY A 70 -0.98 4.17 10.62
N ALA A 71 -1.59 4.88 11.56
CA ALA A 71 -2.76 5.72 11.29
C ALA A 71 -2.85 6.88 12.28
N SER A 72 -3.79 7.77 12.08
CA SER A 72 -4.13 8.85 13.00
C SER A 72 -5.63 9.07 13.10
N THR A 73 -6.05 9.58 14.25
CA THR A 73 -7.42 10.02 14.51
C THR A 73 -7.43 11.10 15.58
N ALA A 74 -8.43 11.97 15.57
CA ALA A 74 -8.56 13.05 16.55
C ALA A 74 -8.92 12.53 17.96
N ILE A 75 -9.55 11.35 18.04
CA ILE A 75 -10.08 10.82 19.30
C ILE A 75 -9.04 10.09 20.15
N ALA A 76 -7.78 10.02 19.72
CA ALA A 76 -6.72 9.26 20.40
C ALA A 76 -5.36 9.97 20.32
N ASP A 77 -4.39 9.49 21.10
CA ASP A 77 -3.01 10.02 21.07
C ASP A 77 -2.15 9.34 20.01
N SER A 78 -2.31 8.02 19.81
CA SER A 78 -1.52 7.28 18.83
C SER A 78 -2.27 6.08 18.27
N VAL A 79 -1.90 5.69 17.05
CA VAL A 79 -2.33 4.44 16.43
C VAL A 79 -1.11 3.70 15.89
N ALA A 80 -0.88 2.50 16.41
CA ALA A 80 0.28 1.69 16.07
C ALA A 80 -0.14 0.34 15.44
N PRO A 81 0.57 -0.16 14.42
CA PRO A 81 0.41 -1.52 13.94
C PRO A 81 0.85 -2.55 14.98
N MET A 82 0.02 -3.58 15.17
CA MET A 82 0.29 -4.73 16.03
C MET A 82 0.27 -6.01 15.20
N ILE A 83 1.31 -6.82 15.35
CA ILE A 83 1.38 -8.19 14.82
C ILE A 83 1.03 -9.19 15.92
N THR A 84 0.28 -10.21 15.58
CA THR A 84 0.07 -11.36 16.48
C THR A 84 1.26 -12.30 16.37
N THR A 85 1.93 -12.55 17.50
CA THR A 85 3.03 -13.51 17.58
C THR A 85 2.52 -14.83 18.13
N LYS A 86 3.07 -15.94 17.63
CA LYS A 86 2.80 -17.28 18.16
C LYS A 86 4.14 -17.89 18.50
N GLU A 87 4.36 -18.17 19.78
CA GLU A 87 5.60 -18.77 20.27
C GLU A 87 5.30 -20.12 20.92
N GLY A 88 6.12 -21.13 20.61
CA GLY A 88 5.94 -22.51 21.09
C GLY A 88 5.11 -23.39 20.14
N GLU A 89 5.08 -24.69 20.43
CA GLU A 89 4.41 -25.71 19.61
C GLU A 89 3.36 -26.50 20.44
N GLY A 90 2.29 -26.94 19.77
CA GLY A 90 1.24 -27.76 20.37
C GLY A 90 0.50 -27.06 21.52
N LEU A 91 0.27 -27.77 22.62
CA LEU A 91 -0.46 -27.26 23.79
C LEU A 91 0.29 -26.14 24.56
N LYS A 92 1.54 -25.83 24.18
CA LYS A 92 2.35 -24.78 24.80
C LYS A 92 2.40 -23.50 23.96
N GLN A 93 1.59 -23.39 22.90
CA GLN A 93 1.59 -22.21 22.05
C GLN A 93 1.04 -21.00 22.82
N VAL A 94 1.91 -20.01 23.05
CA VAL A 94 1.56 -18.72 23.63
C VAL A 94 1.27 -17.76 22.49
N VAL A 95 0.09 -17.12 22.52
CA VAL A 95 -0.28 -16.07 21.59
C VAL A 95 0.07 -14.73 22.24
N GLY A 96 0.98 -14.00 21.62
CA GLY A 96 1.41 -12.67 22.04
C GLY A 96 0.99 -11.59 21.05
N MET A 97 1.19 -10.34 21.45
CA MET A 97 1.01 -9.17 20.61
C MET A 97 2.25 -8.31 20.68
N LYS A 98 2.76 -7.89 19.52
CA LYS A 98 3.96 -7.05 19.42
C LYS A 98 3.68 -5.85 18.51
N GLY A 99 4.06 -4.66 18.97
CA GLY A 99 4.06 -3.47 18.13
C GLY A 99 5.13 -3.57 17.05
N VAL A 100 4.79 -3.20 15.82
CA VAL A 100 5.72 -3.16 14.70
C VAL A 100 5.64 -1.79 14.04
N ASP A 101 6.77 -1.34 13.50
CA ASP A 101 6.84 -0.03 12.83
C ASP A 101 6.04 -0.02 11.53
N ALA A 102 5.93 -1.18 10.87
CA ALA A 102 5.19 -1.32 9.63
C ALA A 102 4.62 -2.74 9.45
N LEU A 103 3.51 -2.84 8.71
CA LEU A 103 2.99 -4.10 8.18
C LEU A 103 3.03 -4.08 6.66
N GLU A 104 3.66 -5.09 6.05
CA GLU A 104 3.76 -5.19 4.61
C GLU A 104 2.42 -5.55 3.95
N ILE A 105 2.15 -4.90 2.82
CA ILE A 105 1.04 -5.16 1.90
C ILE A 105 1.67 -5.50 0.55
N PRO A 106 1.78 -6.80 0.20
CA PRO A 106 2.45 -7.21 -1.03
C PRO A 106 1.82 -6.59 -2.29
N ALA A 107 2.59 -6.44 -3.36
CA ALA A 107 2.06 -6.07 -4.67
C ALA A 107 0.99 -7.08 -5.11
N HIS A 108 -0.13 -6.59 -5.65
CA HIS A 108 -1.32 -7.40 -5.96
C HIS A 108 -1.83 -8.25 -4.78
N GLY A 109 -1.46 -7.88 -3.55
CA GLY A 109 -1.67 -8.65 -2.34
C GLY A 109 -2.74 -8.07 -1.42
N THR A 110 -2.90 -8.70 -0.26
CA THR A 110 -3.87 -8.28 0.74
C THR A 110 -3.30 -8.43 2.14
N LEU A 111 -3.45 -7.40 2.96
CA LEU A 111 -3.18 -7.41 4.39
C LEU A 111 -4.51 -7.43 5.14
N VAL A 112 -4.75 -8.48 5.92
CA VAL A 112 -5.96 -8.63 6.74
C VAL A 112 -5.65 -8.21 8.16
N LEU A 113 -6.40 -7.23 8.65
CA LEU A 113 -6.41 -6.83 10.05
C LEU A 113 -7.70 -7.31 10.71
N GLU A 114 -7.60 -8.26 11.62
CA GLU A 114 -8.75 -8.98 12.18
C GLU A 114 -8.59 -9.32 13.68
N PRO A 115 -9.69 -9.61 14.40
CA PRO A 115 -9.62 -10.09 15.77
C PRO A 115 -8.78 -11.37 15.90
N ASN A 116 -7.87 -11.41 16.87
CA ASN A 116 -6.87 -12.49 17.07
C ASN A 116 -5.81 -12.60 15.97
N GLY A 117 -5.76 -11.63 15.06
CA GLY A 117 -4.71 -11.47 14.07
C GLY A 117 -4.05 -10.10 14.17
N ASN A 118 -3.47 -9.64 13.07
CA ASN A 118 -2.88 -8.31 12.99
C ASN A 118 -3.96 -7.25 13.15
N HIS A 119 -3.65 -6.11 13.77
CA HIS A 119 -4.60 -5.02 13.93
C HIS A 119 -3.89 -3.70 14.20
N LEU A 120 -4.64 -2.60 14.11
CA LEU A 120 -4.17 -1.29 14.56
C LEU A 120 -4.63 -1.08 16.01
N MET A 121 -3.70 -0.87 16.93
CA MET A 121 -3.99 -0.51 18.31
C MET A 121 -4.09 1.01 18.43
N VAL A 122 -5.23 1.49 18.88
CA VAL A 122 -5.49 2.90 19.18
C VAL A 122 -5.28 3.10 20.68
N MET A 123 -4.36 3.98 21.05
CA MET A 123 -3.97 4.23 22.44
C MET A 123 -4.19 5.69 22.84
N GLY A 124 -4.54 5.91 24.10
CA GLY A 124 -4.81 7.24 24.65
C GLY A 124 -6.14 7.79 24.14
N LEU A 125 -7.21 6.99 24.24
CA LEU A 125 -8.55 7.43 23.85
C LEU A 125 -9.00 8.63 24.68
N LYS A 126 -9.26 9.75 23.98
CA LYS A 126 -9.83 10.99 24.53
C LYS A 126 -11.34 10.97 24.51
N GLU A 127 -11.91 10.21 23.57
CA GLU A 127 -13.34 10.03 23.39
C GLU A 127 -13.68 8.55 23.21
N HIS A 128 -14.82 8.14 23.76
CA HIS A 128 -15.32 6.76 23.69
C HIS A 128 -16.55 6.69 22.79
N PRO A 129 -16.36 6.55 21.47
CA PRO A 129 -17.48 6.48 20.55
C PRO A 129 -18.32 5.22 20.83
N LYS A 130 -19.64 5.41 20.85
CA LYS A 130 -20.60 4.32 21.06
C LYS A 130 -20.76 3.50 19.79
N GLU A 131 -21.28 2.29 19.95
CA GLU A 131 -21.70 1.45 18.84
C GLU A 131 -22.64 2.21 17.88
N GLY A 132 -22.36 2.13 16.58
CA GLY A 132 -23.07 2.85 15.52
C GLY A 132 -22.49 4.23 15.19
N ALA A 133 -21.59 4.79 16.01
CA ALA A 133 -20.88 6.01 15.68
C ALA A 133 -19.89 5.81 14.53
N GLN A 134 -19.47 6.92 13.91
CA GLN A 134 -18.39 6.93 12.93
C GLN A 134 -17.25 7.80 13.45
N VAL A 135 -16.01 7.35 13.19
CA VAL A 135 -14.79 8.05 13.59
C VAL A 135 -13.99 8.37 12.33
N ASP A 136 -13.54 9.63 12.21
CA ASP A 136 -12.60 10.02 11.16
C ASP A 136 -11.22 9.43 11.43
N PHE A 137 -10.67 8.78 10.42
CA PHE A 137 -9.43 8.01 10.50
C PHE A 137 -8.59 8.26 9.26
N THR A 138 -7.28 8.38 9.45
CA THR A 138 -6.32 8.56 8.36
C THR A 138 -5.30 7.44 8.44
N ILE A 139 -5.23 6.59 7.41
CA ILE A 139 -4.23 5.53 7.28
C ILE A 139 -3.01 6.09 6.59
N LYS A 140 -1.82 5.74 7.09
CA LYS A 140 -0.54 6.15 6.53
C LYS A 140 0.15 4.96 5.88
N LEU A 141 0.55 5.13 4.64
CA LEU A 141 1.23 4.11 3.84
C LEU A 141 2.59 4.62 3.37
N GLU A 142 3.51 3.70 3.14
CA GLU A 142 4.78 3.91 2.44
C GLU A 142 4.91 2.89 1.28
N PRO A 143 5.74 3.13 0.24
CA PRO A 143 6.50 4.35 -0.03
C PRO A 143 5.64 5.50 -0.58
N GLY A 144 6.11 6.73 -0.36
CA GLY A 144 5.37 7.96 -0.62
C GLY A 144 4.40 8.26 0.52
N ASP A 145 4.29 9.51 0.96
CA ASP A 145 3.42 9.95 2.07
C ASP A 145 1.91 9.81 1.72
N HIS A 146 1.49 8.58 1.44
CA HIS A 146 0.17 8.23 0.96
C HIS A 146 -0.76 8.14 2.16
N GLU A 147 -1.69 9.09 2.26
CA GLU A 147 -2.71 9.11 3.29
C GLU A 147 -4.07 8.71 2.72
N ILE A 148 -4.75 7.76 3.37
CA ILE A 148 -6.13 7.38 3.04
C ILE A 148 -7.03 7.86 4.17
N HIS A 149 -7.88 8.84 3.87
CA HIS A 149 -8.90 9.32 4.80
C HIS A 149 -10.18 8.51 4.65
N LEU A 150 -10.71 8.03 5.78
CA LEU A 150 -11.93 7.23 5.81
C LEU A 150 -12.69 7.44 7.12
N LYS A 151 -14.00 7.22 7.07
CA LYS A 151 -14.84 7.15 8.26
C LYS A 151 -15.03 5.68 8.64
N ILE A 152 -14.62 5.33 9.85
CA ILE A 152 -14.72 3.95 10.34
C ILE A 152 -15.91 3.81 11.30
N PRO A 153 -16.83 2.86 11.07
CA PRO A 153 -17.93 2.60 11.99
C PRO A 153 -17.43 1.92 13.26
N VAL A 154 -18.02 2.27 14.40
CA VAL A 154 -17.72 1.68 15.71
C VAL A 154 -18.72 0.59 16.04
N GLN A 155 -18.23 -0.60 16.37
CA GLN A 155 -19.06 -1.80 16.51
C GLN A 155 -18.52 -2.74 17.59
N LYS A 156 -19.39 -3.53 18.23
CA LYS A 156 -18.96 -4.54 19.20
C LYS A 156 -18.40 -5.81 18.55
N LYS A 157 -18.84 -6.09 17.33
CA LYS A 157 -18.52 -7.30 16.56
C LYS A 157 -18.37 -6.92 15.09
N PRO A 158 -17.60 -7.68 14.29
CA PRO A 158 -17.51 -7.45 12.86
C PRO A 158 -18.89 -7.61 12.22
N VAL A 159 -19.25 -6.71 11.28
CA VAL A 159 -20.40 -6.94 10.39
C VAL A 159 -20.07 -8.13 9.48
N LYS A 160 -20.99 -9.07 9.39
CA LYS A 160 -20.94 -10.16 8.41
C LYS A 160 -21.27 -9.65 7.01
#